data_AF-A0A7Y8FVB8-F1
#
_entry.id   AF-A0A7Y8FVB8-F1
#
_cell.length_a   1.000
_cell.length_b   1.000
_cell.length_c   1.000
_cell.angle_alpha   90.00
_cell.angle_beta   90.00
_cell.angle_gamma   90.00
#
_symmetry.space_group_name_H-M   'P 1'
#
loop_
_entity.id
_entity.type
_entity.pdbx_description
1 polymer ?
#
loop_
_entity_poly.entity_id
_entity_poly.type
_entity_poly.pdbx_seq_one_letter_code
_entity_poly.pdbx_strand_id
1 'polypeptide(L)' 'MLDVPLLIGGQSCPARDGRTFERRNPVTGEVVSRVAAATLEDADAAVAA' A
#
# COMPACT_ATOMS: atom_id res chain seq x y z
N MET A 1 -10.08 11.02 1.30
CA MET A 1 -9.68 9.61 1.26
C MET A 1 -8.19 9.54 1.53
N LEU A 2 -7.72 8.76 2.49
CA LEU A 2 -6.29 8.66 2.81
C LEU A 2 -5.63 7.63 1.90
N ASP A 3 -4.70 8.05 1.06
CA ASP A 3 -3.87 7.16 0.25
C ASP A 3 -2.60 6.77 1.03
N VAL A 4 -2.34 5.47 1.13
CA VAL A 4 -1.21 4.90 1.88
C VAL A 4 -0.28 4.19 0.88
N PRO A 5 0.83 4.83 0.46
CA PRO A 5 1.82 4.21 -0.41
C PRO A 5 2.69 3.19 0.35
N LEU A 6 3.48 2.41 -0.38
CA LEU A 6 4.57 1.62 0.20
C LEU A 6 5.69 2.57 0.65
N LEU A 7 6.49 2.14 1.62
CA LEU A 7 7.71 2.82 2.04
C LEU A 7 8.88 1.85 1.88
N ILE A 8 9.65 2.02 0.80
CA ILE A 8 10.77 1.13 0.43
C ILE A 8 12.03 1.99 0.30
N GLY A 9 13.11 1.62 1.00
CA GLY A 9 14.36 2.39 0.98
C GLY A 9 14.20 3.85 1.44
N GLY A 10 13.25 4.13 2.34
CA GLY A 10 12.93 5.50 2.78
C GLY A 10 12.19 6.35 1.74
N GLN A 11 11.71 5.76 0.65
CA GLN A 11 10.93 6.45 -0.38
C GLN A 11 9.48 5.94 -0.40
N SER A 12 8.53 6.87 -0.52
CA SER A 12 7.12 6.52 -0.73
C SER A 12 6.86 6.20 -2.19
N CYS A 13 6.34 5.01 -2.49
CA CYS A 13 6.07 4.55 -3.85
C CYS A 13 4.74 3.78 -3.97
N PRO A 14 4.13 3.74 -5.16
CA PRO A 14 3.02 2.83 -5.41
C PRO A 14 3.50 1.37 -5.42
N ALA A 15 2.58 0.41 -5.35
CA ALA A 15 2.88 -0.97 -5.69
C ALA A 15 3.36 -1.05 -7.15
N ARG A 16 4.29 -1.97 -7.45
CA ARG A 16 4.87 -2.12 -8.81
C ARG A 16 3.84 -2.36 -9.92
N ASP A 17 2.76 -3.06 -9.60
CA ASP A 17 1.65 -3.33 -10.53
C ASP A 17 0.51 -2.29 -10.43
N GLY A 18 0.70 -1.24 -9.61
CA GLY A 18 -0.25 -0.15 -9.40
C GLY A 18 -1.53 -0.55 -8.65
N ARG A 19 -1.67 -1.79 -8.17
CA ARG A 19 -2.88 -2.23 -7.47
C ARG A 19 -2.99 -1.60 -6.09
N THR A 20 -4.24 -1.44 -5.65
CA THR A 20 -4.59 -0.93 -4.34
C THR A 20 -5.76 -1.70 -3.74
N PHE A 21 -5.92 -1.66 -2.42
CA PHE A 21 -7.09 -2.17 -1.72
C PHE A 21 -7.63 -1.15 -0.71
N GLU A 22 -8.90 -1.31 -0.35
CA GLU A 22 -9.57 -0.45 0.64
C GLU A 22 -9.49 -1.06 2.04
N ARG A 23 -9.16 -0.23 3.03
CA ARG A 23 -9.37 -0.55 4.44
C ARG A 23 -10.64 0.13 4.92
N ARG A 24 -11.57 -0.67 5.42
CA ARG A 24 -12.88 -0.21 5.89
C ARG A 24 -12.92 -0.12 7.41
N ASN A 25 -13.74 0.79 7.91
CA ASN A 25 -14.07 0.89 9.32
C ASN A 25 -14.86 -0.38 9.73
N PRO A 26 -14.44 -1.13 10.77
CA PRO A 26 -15.14 -2.35 11.17
C PRO A 26 -16.53 -2.11 11.76
N VAL A 27 -16.84 -0.89 12.21
CA VAL A 27 -18.13 -0.52 12.79
C VAL A 27 -19.11 0.00 11.74
N THR A 28 -18.65 0.90 10.86
CA THR A 28 -19.53 1.58 9.88
C THR A 28 -19.45 1.01 8.47
N GLY A 29 -18.41 0.23 8.14
CA GLY A 29 -18.16 -0.28 6.79
C GLY A 29 -17.62 0.76 5.80
N GLU A 30 -17.49 2.01 6.21
CA GLU A 30 -17.00 3.11 5.39
C GLU A 30 -15.51 2.95 5.03
N VAL A 31 -15.13 3.43 3.86
CA VAL A 31 -13.73 3.41 3.40
C VAL A 31 -12.92 4.46 4.15
N VAL A 32 -11.91 4.02 4.89
CA VAL A 32 -11.04 4.92 5.68
C VAL A 32 -9.75 5.23 4.94
N SER A 33 -9.18 4.25 4.24
CA SER A 33 -7.96 4.44 3.46
C SER A 33 -7.90 3.53 2.23
N ARG A 34 -7.19 3.97 1.19
CA ARG A 34 -6.78 3.16 0.05
C ARG A 34 -5.27 2.90 0.15
N VAL A 35 -4.87 1.65 0.12
CA VAL A 35 -3.50 1.21 0.42
C VAL A 35 -2.90 0.53 -0.81
N ALA A 36 -1.63 0.78 -1.09
CA ALA A 36 -0.89 0.07 -2.14
C ALA A 36 -0.84 -1.45 -1.84
N ALA A 37 -1.18 -2.28 -2.83
CA ALA A 37 -1.17 -3.73 -2.71
C ALA A 37 0.20 -4.28 -3.13
N ALA A 38 1.14 -4.37 -2.19
CA ALA A 38 2.52 -4.80 -2.45
C ALA A 38 2.58 -6.13 -3.22
N THR A 39 3.45 -6.18 -4.22
CA THR A 39 3.79 -7.41 -4.96
C THR A 39 4.95 -8.15 -4.29
N LEU A 40 5.27 -9.35 -4.79
CA LEU A 40 6.49 -10.06 -4.37
C LEU A 40 7.75 -9.24 -4.71
N GLU A 41 7.76 -8.57 -5.87
CA GLU A 41 8.88 -7.74 -6.31
C GLU A 41 9.05 -6.48 -5.44
N ASP A 42 7.96 -5.95 -4.89
CA ASP A 42 8.01 -4.87 -3.90
C ASP A 42 8.67 -5.36 -2.60
N ALA A 43 8.37 -6.60 -2.17
CA ALA A 43 9.00 -7.21 -1.01
C ALA A 43 10.50 -7.45 -1.24
N ASP A 44 10.89 -7.98 -2.40
CA ASP A 44 12.29 -8.15 -2.76
C ASP A 44 13.05 -6.82 -2.79
N ALA A 45 12.43 -5.78 -3.35
CA ALA A 45 13.00 -4.43 -3.37
C ALA A 45 13.16 -3.83 -1.96
N ALA A 46 12.24 -4.13 -1.04
CA ALA A 46 12.34 -3.71 0.36
C ALA A 46 13.50 -4.38 1.09
N VAL A 47 13.78 -5.65 0.81
CA VAL A 47 14.91 -6.38 1.39
C VAL A 47 16.26 -5.88 0.85
N ALA A 48 16.31 -5.47 -0.41
CA ALA A 48 17.53 -5.04 -1.07
C ALA A 48 17.95 -3.59 -0.80
N ALA A 49 17.12 -2.79 -0.12
CA ALA A 49 17.29 -1.35 0.07
C ALA A 49 18.04 -0.94 1.34
#